data_AF-A0A544Y216-F1
#
_entry.id   AF-A0A544Y216-F1
#
_cell.length_a   1.000
_cell.length_b   1.000
_cell.length_c   1.000
_cell.angle_alpha   90.00
_cell.angle_beta   90.00
_cell.angle_gamma   90.00
#
_symmetry.space_group_name_H-M   'P 1'
#
loop_
_entity.id
_entity.type
_entity.pdbx_description
1 polymer ?
#
loop_
_entity_poly.entity_id
_entity_poly.type
_entity_poly.pdbx_seq_one_letter_code
_entity_poly.pdbx_strand_id
1 'polypeptide(L)' 'ERYKKRNVVERAINRLKNFRAVATRYDKRAYIYLGTVTVAALMIWLRT' A
#
# COMPACT_ATOMS: atom_id res chain seq x y z
N GLU A 1 -12.36 4.93 -22.43
CA GLU A 1 -12.28 3.68 -21.64
C GLU A 1 -10.98 3.46 -20.83
N ARG A 2 -9.84 4.05 -21.22
CA ARG A 2 -8.52 3.86 -20.55
C ARG A 2 -8.45 4.29 -19.07
N TYR A 3 -9.36 5.15 -18.62
CA TYR A 3 -9.37 5.74 -17.26
C TYR A 3 -10.13 4.94 -16.21
N LYS A 4 -11.05 4.03 -16.59
CA LYS A 4 -11.91 3.30 -15.63
C LYS A 4 -11.12 2.41 -14.66
N LYS A 5 -9.98 1.87 -15.11
CA LYS A 5 -9.13 0.98 -14.31
C LYS A 5 -8.24 1.73 -13.30
N ARG A 6 -8.04 3.05 -13.43
CA ARG A 6 -7.23 3.84 -12.48
C ARG A 6 -7.86 3.92 -11.10
N ASN A 7 -9.17 4.06 -11.02
CA ASN A 7 -9.90 4.16 -9.75
C ASN A 7 -9.65 2.94 -8.83
N VAL A 8 -9.47 1.74 -9.42
CA VAL A 8 -9.18 0.53 -8.64
C VAL A 8 -7.77 0.59 -8.03
N VAL A 9 -6.79 1.00 -8.83
CA VAL A 9 -5.39 1.15 -8.39
C VAL A 9 -5.26 2.28 -7.36
N GLU A 10 -5.91 3.43 -7.60
CA GLU A 10 -5.94 4.57 -6.69
C GLU A 10 -6.56 4.19 -5.34
N ARG A 11 -7.67 3.45 -5.33
CA ARG A 11 -8.28 2.93 -4.09
C ARG A 11 -7.37 1.94 -3.36
N ALA A 12 -6.67 1.06 -4.08
CA ALA A 12 -5.73 0.13 -3.46
C ALA A 12 -4.54 0.87 -2.82
N ILE A 13 -3.97 1.85 -3.52
CA ILE A 13 -2.89 2.70 -2.98
C ILE A 13 -3.38 3.53 -1.79
N ASN A 14 -4.61 4.06 -1.85
CA ASN A 14 -5.18 4.81 -0.73
C ASN A 14 -5.33 3.92 0.52
N ARG A 15 -5.75 2.66 0.37
CA ARG A 15 -5.81 1.69 1.47
C ARG A 15 -4.42 1.38 2.04
N LEU A 16 -3.40 1.25 1.20
CA LEU A 16 -2.02 1.07 1.65
C LEU A 16 -1.50 2.29 2.42
N LYS A 17 -1.87 3.50 1.99
CA LYS A 17 -1.50 4.74 2.69
C LYS A 17 -2.22 4.94 4.02
N ASN A 18 -3.29 4.20 4.34
CA ASN A 18 -3.87 4.21 5.68
C ASN A 18 -2.88 3.65 6.73
N PHE A 19 -1.91 2.83 6.32
CA PHE A 19 -0.86 2.36 7.21
C PHE A 19 0.19 3.46 7.37
N ARG A 20 0.24 4.07 8.55
CA ARG A 20 1.17 5.17 8.87
C ARG A 20 2.63 4.83 8.50
N ALA A 21 3.07 3.61 8.77
CA ALA A 21 4.42 3.13 8.42
C ALA A 21 4.72 3.20 6.91
N VAL A 22 3.73 2.86 6.08
CA VAL A 22 3.83 2.94 4.61
C VAL A 22 3.76 4.40 4.15
N ALA A 23 2.88 5.20 4.73
CA ALA A 23 2.68 6.59 4.34
C ALA A 23 3.89 7.49 4.63
N THR A 24 4.52 7.31 5.79
CA THR A 24 5.61 8.19 6.22
C THR A 24 6.98 7.76 5.69
N ARG A 25 7.14 6.48 5.27
CA ARG A 25 8.38 5.93 4.73
C ARG A 25 9.63 6.36 5.53
N TYR A 26 9.61 6.14 6.85
CA TYR A 26 10.77 6.44 7.70
C TYR A 26 11.89 5.40 7.61
N ASP A 27 11.63 4.28 6.92
CA ASP A 27 12.59 3.22 6.73
C ASP A 27 13.79 3.68 5.89
N LYS A 28 14.97 3.76 6.51
CA LYS A 28 16.23 4.14 5.84
C LYS A 28 16.68 3.13 4.78
N ARG A 29 16.16 1.90 4.83
CA ARG A 29 16.58 0.78 3.96
C ARG A 29 15.39 0.32 3.12
N ALA A 30 15.63 0.20 1.81
CA ALA A 30 14.59 -0.15 0.85
C ALA A 30 13.90 -1.50 1.13
N TYR A 31 14.65 -2.49 1.64
CA TYR A 31 14.08 -3.81 1.95
C TYR A 31 13.16 -3.79 3.18
N ILE A 32 13.43 -2.92 4.16
CA ILE A 32 12.53 -2.75 5.32
C ILE A 32 11.23 -2.12 4.84
N TYR A 33 11.32 -1.07 4.02
CA TYR A 33 10.13 -0.44 3.41
C TYR A 33 9.32 -1.44 2.56
N LEU A 34 9.99 -2.30 1.79
CA LEU A 34 9.30 -3.35 1.05
C LEU A 34 8.59 -4.35 1.98
N GLY A 35 9.23 -4.71 3.09
CA GLY A 35 8.63 -5.52 4.16
C GLY A 35 7.37 -4.87 4.76
N THR A 36 7.42 -3.58 5.08
CA THR A 36 6.26 -2.87 5.65
C THR A 36 5.11 -2.78 4.64
N VAL A 37 5.41 -2.54 3.36
CA VAL A 37 4.41 -2.54 2.27
C VAL A 37 3.79 -3.92 2.06
N THR A 38 4.59 -4.98 2.05
CA THR A 38 4.10 -6.36 1.87
C THR A 38 3.22 -6.82 3.03
N VAL A 39 3.60 -6.51 4.27
CA VAL A 39 2.76 -6.77 5.45
C VAL A 39 1.45 -5.97 5.40
N ALA A 40 1.50 -4.69 5.02
CA ALA A 40 0.29 -3.88 4.86
C ALA A 40 -0.63 -4.43 3.76
N ALA A 41 -0.07 -4.90 2.64
CA ALA A 41 -0.83 -5.54 1.58
C ALA A 41 -1.48 -6.85 2.05
N LEU A 42 -0.75 -7.70 2.78
CA LEU A 42 -1.28 -8.92 3.39
C LEU A 42 -2.42 -8.63 4.37
N MET A 43 -2.29 -7.61 5.21
CA MET A 43 -3.33 -7.20 6.16
C MET A 43 -4.61 -6.73 5.46
N ILE A 44 -4.49 -6.02 4.32
CA ILE A 44 -5.63 -5.64 3.49
C ILE A 44 -6.27 -6.87 2.85
N TRP A 45 -5.45 -7.81 2.37
CA TRP A 45 -5.91 -9.06 1.74
C TRP A 45 -6.69 -9.94 2.72
N LEU A 46 -6.15 -10.17 3.93
CA LEU A 46 -6.77 -11.01 4.96
C LEU A 46 -8.05 -10.40 5.55
N ARG A 47 -8.24 -9.08 5.41
CA ARG A 47 -9.44 -8.37 5.86
C ARG A 47 -10.54 -8.32 4.79
N THR A 48 -10.22 -8.69 3.56
CA THR A 48 -11.18 -8.80 2.45
C THR A 48 -11.86 -10.16 2.50
#